data_AF-E0UB00-F1
#
_entry.id   AF-E0UB00-F1
#
_cell.length_a   1.000
_cell.length_b   1.000
_cell.length_c   1.000
_cell.angle_alpha   90.00
_cell.angle_beta   90.00
_cell.angle_gamma   90.00
#
_symmetry.space_group_name_H-M   'P 1'
#
loop_
_entity.id
_entity.type
_entity.pdbx_description
1 polymer ?
#
loop_
_entity_poly.entity_id
_entity_poly.type
_entity_poly.pdbx_seq_one_letter_code
_entity_poly.pdbx_strand_id
1 'polypeptide(L)'
;MTTANAYKLAKTELPNILEGTLILCRFYEIADEIDLAAVSNCIAKPTARRQISVHAKQAESIQIAQPPVQAEFGQMSFSLGGVFLTGTLRTSIYDLGAIALTLELPLSDHTPWDTITHIIGSLQESPQELQKLFETALEELEKLLTPVLKKAHRGSIVEDYSILVIQRLAAEIAIPELGKNPYVWATVLGEKRLLSQSASNLLTQMSYYLNDLALLSWNTALLIEPDPLAVATAVALIEFANVELLLMRSYDAELDAELPLLYRQLPQERPQFAIPVVGRYSQLLHQVQRLVAEFTEVTERVDNALKVTDDVYWNRFYSALLNVLRVDVWRSGVEHKLTLLRETYSMLHNEADTERATALEWIIVLLIFFEIVMALWRNT
;
A
#
# COMPACT_ATOMS: atom_id res chain seq x y z
N MET A 1 -28.64 -19.05 31.73
CA MET A 1 -28.99 -17.82 30.97
C MET A 1 -29.05 -18.18 29.50
N THR A 2 -30.15 -17.87 28.80
CA THR A 2 -30.26 -18.04 27.34
C THR A 2 -29.21 -17.17 26.65
N THR A 3 -28.65 -17.61 25.52
CA THR A 3 -27.68 -16.84 24.71
C THR A 3 -28.16 -15.41 24.44
N ALA A 4 -29.46 -15.22 24.14
CA ALA A 4 -30.11 -13.92 23.99
C ALA A 4 -30.00 -12.97 25.21
N ASN A 5 -30.01 -13.49 26.44
CA ASN A 5 -29.89 -12.66 27.66
C ASN A 5 -28.43 -12.28 27.96
N ALA A 6 -27.47 -13.16 27.67
CA ALA A 6 -26.05 -12.80 27.72
C ALA A 6 -25.69 -11.76 26.65
N TYR A 7 -26.30 -11.85 25.46
CA TYR A 7 -26.14 -10.87 24.38
C TYR A 7 -26.66 -9.48 24.73
N LYS A 8 -27.84 -9.40 25.36
CA LYS A 8 -28.39 -8.11 25.79
C LYS A 8 -27.54 -7.48 26.89
N LEU A 9 -26.97 -8.26 27.82
CA LEU A 9 -26.03 -7.73 28.83
C LEU A 9 -24.74 -7.19 28.18
N ALA A 10 -24.07 -7.97 27.34
CA ALA A 10 -22.79 -7.57 26.72
C ALA A 10 -22.88 -6.29 25.86
N LYS A 11 -24.07 -6.00 25.30
CA LYS A 11 -24.34 -4.73 24.59
C LYS A 11 -24.60 -3.55 25.53
N THR A 12 -25.30 -3.80 26.65
CA THR A 12 -25.72 -2.75 27.59
C THR A 12 -24.56 -2.27 28.48
N GLU A 13 -23.42 -2.96 28.45
CA GLU A 13 -22.23 -2.68 29.26
C GLU A 13 -21.16 -1.85 28.54
N LEU A 14 -21.32 -1.51 27.25
CA LEU A 14 -20.34 -0.69 26.54
C LEU A 14 -20.49 0.79 26.92
N PRO A 15 -19.47 1.44 27.49
CA PRO A 15 -19.52 2.87 27.76
C PRO A 15 -19.52 3.68 26.47
N ASN A 16 -20.23 4.81 26.47
CA ASN A 16 -20.19 5.74 25.34
C ASN A 16 -18.77 6.30 25.17
N ILE A 17 -18.44 6.68 23.94
CA ILE A 17 -17.21 7.35 23.58
C ILE A 17 -17.38 8.84 23.93
N LEU A 18 -16.53 9.36 24.82
CA LEU A 18 -16.52 10.78 25.19
C LEU A 18 -15.57 11.58 24.33
N GLU A 19 -14.44 10.99 23.97
CA GLU A 19 -13.43 11.61 23.13
C GLU A 19 -12.91 10.56 22.16
N GLY A 20 -13.14 10.80 20.88
CA GLY A 20 -12.73 9.91 19.82
C GLY A 20 -12.73 10.61 18.46
N THR A 21 -11.98 10.04 17.53
CA THR A 21 -11.84 10.54 16.17
C THR A 21 -11.93 9.37 15.22
N LEU A 22 -12.77 9.48 14.20
CA LEU A 22 -12.76 8.55 13.06
C LEU A 22 -11.89 9.16 11.97
N ILE A 23 -10.85 8.45 11.56
CA ILE A 23 -9.93 8.88 10.51
C ILE A 23 -10.18 8.00 9.29
N LEU A 24 -10.53 8.62 8.16
CA LEU A 24 -10.74 7.92 6.90
C LEU A 24 -9.59 8.21 5.96
N CYS A 25 -8.92 7.16 5.48
CA CYS A 25 -7.74 7.27 4.64
C CYS A 25 -8.04 6.79 3.22
N ARG A 26 -7.42 7.43 2.23
CA ARG A 26 -7.33 7.00 0.84
C ARG A 26 -5.90 7.17 0.35
N PHE A 27 -5.36 6.15 -0.29
CA PHE A 27 -3.98 6.13 -0.77
C PHE A 27 -3.96 6.02 -2.29
N TYR A 28 -3.16 6.86 -2.92
CA TYR A 28 -3.07 6.99 -4.36
C TYR A 28 -1.62 7.05 -4.82
N GLU A 29 -1.35 6.49 -5.99
CA GLU A 29 -0.09 6.66 -6.70
C GLU A 29 -0.29 7.66 -7.85
N ILE A 30 0.58 8.66 -7.93
CA ILE A 30 0.47 9.76 -8.90
C ILE A 30 1.73 9.98 -9.75
N ALA A 31 2.82 9.25 -9.48
CA ALA A 31 4.09 9.32 -10.19
C ALA A 31 4.99 8.16 -9.76
N ASP A 32 6.09 7.89 -10.47
CA ASP A 32 7.13 6.98 -9.98
C ASP A 32 7.90 7.60 -8.78
N GLU A 33 8.09 8.92 -8.80
CA GLU A 33 8.84 9.64 -7.75
C GLU A 33 8.35 11.10 -7.62
N ILE A 34 8.37 11.64 -6.40
CA ILE A 34 8.04 13.04 -6.09
C ILE A 34 9.25 13.70 -5.43
N ASP A 35 9.68 14.86 -5.96
CA ASP A 35 10.73 15.67 -5.32
C ASP A 35 10.18 16.40 -4.08
N LEU A 36 10.25 15.75 -2.92
CA LEU A 36 9.76 16.28 -1.64
C LEU A 36 10.41 17.63 -1.26
N ALA A 37 11.66 17.87 -1.64
CA ALA A 37 12.34 19.12 -1.33
C ALA A 37 11.67 20.31 -2.04
N ALA A 38 11.12 20.08 -3.24
CA ALA A 38 10.42 21.07 -4.02
C ALA A 38 8.90 21.14 -3.73
N VAL A 39 8.30 20.10 -3.14
CA VAL A 39 6.86 20.03 -2.80
C VAL A 39 6.42 21.22 -1.94
N SER A 40 7.21 21.56 -0.91
CA SER A 40 6.89 22.68 0.00
C SER A 40 6.67 24.00 -0.74
N ASN A 41 7.46 24.27 -1.79
CA ASN A 41 7.34 25.47 -2.62
C ASN A 41 6.11 25.46 -3.54
N CYS A 42 5.63 24.27 -3.92
CA CYS A 42 4.39 24.12 -4.70
C CYS A 42 3.17 24.36 -3.82
N ILE A 43 3.18 23.81 -2.61
CA ILE A 43 2.07 23.86 -1.67
C ILE A 43 1.95 25.22 -0.96
N ALA A 44 3.09 25.88 -0.68
CA ALA A 44 3.11 27.19 -0.02
C ALA A 44 2.56 28.33 -0.89
N LYS A 45 2.31 28.11 -2.20
CA LYS A 45 1.70 29.11 -3.06
C LYS A 45 0.24 29.29 -2.67
N PRO A 46 -0.16 30.47 -2.15
CA PRO A 46 -1.53 30.69 -1.73
C PRO A 46 -2.44 30.66 -2.95
N THR A 47 -3.13 29.54 -3.18
CA THR A 47 -4.34 29.54 -3.98
C THR A 47 -5.42 30.19 -3.11
N ALA A 48 -6.21 31.10 -3.68
CA ALA A 48 -7.10 32.05 -3.01
C ALA A 48 -8.25 31.43 -2.18
N ARG A 49 -8.16 30.17 -1.74
CA ARG A 49 -9.21 29.45 -1.01
C ARG A 49 -8.79 28.70 0.24
N ARG A 50 -7.51 28.36 0.48
CA ARG A 50 -7.11 27.49 1.61
C ARG A 50 -5.72 27.85 2.13
N GLN A 51 -5.60 27.97 3.45
CA GLN A 51 -4.31 28.19 4.12
C GLN A 51 -3.68 26.82 4.38
N ILE A 52 -2.84 26.37 3.45
CA ILE A 52 -2.15 25.09 3.60
C ILE A 52 -0.98 25.27 4.57
N SER A 53 -1.02 24.57 5.69
CA SER A 53 0.02 24.59 6.72
C SER A 53 0.89 23.33 6.61
N VAL A 54 2.20 23.53 6.37
CA VAL A 54 3.16 22.43 6.31
C VAL A 54 3.65 22.13 7.72
N HIS A 55 3.47 20.88 8.16
CA HIS A 55 3.95 20.41 9.47
C HIS A 55 4.93 19.26 9.25
N ALA A 56 6.10 19.34 9.89
CA ALA A 56 7.00 18.21 10.07
C ALA A 56 6.95 17.84 11.55
N LYS A 57 5.93 17.08 11.97
CA LYS A 57 5.87 16.55 13.34
C LYS A 57 5.98 15.03 13.25
N GLN A 58 7.21 14.53 13.35
CA GLN A 58 7.46 13.12 13.57
C GLN A 58 7.05 12.77 15.00
N ALA A 59 6.45 11.60 15.19
CA ALA A 59 6.39 11.00 16.52
C ALA A 59 7.83 10.76 17.01
N GLU A 60 8.15 11.14 18.25
CA GLU A 60 9.52 11.05 18.78
C GLU A 60 10.08 9.61 18.79
N SER A 61 9.21 8.60 18.67
CA SER A 61 9.51 7.17 18.69
C SER A 61 9.73 6.52 17.32
N ILE A 62 9.62 7.27 16.20
CA ILE A 62 9.81 6.73 14.85
C ILE A 62 10.66 7.69 14.03
N GLN A 63 11.64 7.13 13.31
CA GLN A 63 12.41 7.85 12.32
C GLN A 63 12.03 7.38 10.93
N ILE A 64 11.31 8.22 10.21
CA ILE A 64 11.13 8.07 8.76
C ILE A 64 12.33 8.74 8.08
N ALA A 65 13.08 7.99 7.28
CA ALA A 65 14.32 8.47 6.65
C ALA A 65 14.06 9.68 5.74
N GLN A 66 12.93 9.65 5.01
CA GLN A 66 12.38 10.79 4.29
C GLN A 66 10.94 11.03 4.76
N PRO A 67 10.71 11.91 5.76
CA PRO A 67 9.36 12.16 6.25
C PRO A 67 8.48 12.71 5.12
N PRO A 68 7.22 12.25 5.02
CA PRO A 68 6.31 12.77 4.03
C PRO A 68 6.03 14.25 4.28
N VAL A 69 5.81 15.00 3.20
CA VAL A 69 5.37 16.40 3.32
C VAL A 69 3.88 16.41 3.63
N GLN A 70 3.52 16.93 4.80
CA GLN A 70 2.13 17.03 5.23
C GLN A 70 1.52 18.39 4.92
N ALA A 71 0.24 18.41 4.57
CA ALA A 71 -0.52 19.62 4.27
C ALA A 71 -2.00 19.49 4.68
N GLU A 72 -2.64 20.61 5.01
CA GLU A 72 -4.05 20.67 5.42
C GLU A 72 -4.91 21.42 4.38
N PHE A 73 -6.05 20.85 4.00
CA PHE A 73 -7.02 21.40 3.04
C PHE A 73 -8.21 22.10 3.72
N GLY A 74 -8.22 22.12 5.06
CA GLY A 74 -9.28 22.71 5.86
C GLY A 74 -10.47 21.77 6.07
N GLN A 75 -11.57 22.36 6.56
CA GLN A 75 -12.75 21.61 6.98
C GLN A 75 -13.68 21.24 5.82
N MET A 76 -14.26 20.05 5.93
CA MET A 76 -15.28 19.52 5.03
C MET A 76 -16.45 18.98 5.84
N SER A 77 -17.63 18.92 5.23
CA SER A 77 -18.80 18.33 5.85
C SER A 77 -19.63 17.55 4.84
N PHE A 78 -20.13 16.39 5.25
CA PHE A 78 -20.83 15.43 4.40
C PHE A 78 -21.70 14.52 5.27
N SER A 79 -22.58 13.73 4.64
CA SER A 79 -23.39 12.74 5.34
C SER A 79 -22.87 11.33 5.09
N LEU A 80 -22.66 10.57 6.16
CA LEU A 80 -22.21 9.18 6.08
C LEU A 80 -23.05 8.30 6.98
N GLY A 81 -23.68 7.27 6.39
CA GLY A 81 -24.59 6.40 7.13
C GLY A 81 -25.73 7.16 7.82
N GLY A 82 -26.19 8.27 7.23
CA GLY A 82 -27.24 9.13 7.80
C GLY A 82 -26.79 10.03 8.96
N VAL A 83 -25.48 10.05 9.28
CA VAL A 83 -24.88 10.93 10.28
C VAL A 83 -24.16 12.07 9.56
N PHE A 84 -24.42 13.31 9.98
CA PHE A 84 -23.70 14.47 9.47
C PHE A 84 -22.35 14.60 10.19
N LEU A 85 -21.26 14.57 9.43
CA LEU A 85 -19.91 14.64 9.96
C LEU A 85 -19.20 15.86 9.41
N THR A 86 -18.41 16.51 10.27
CA THR A 86 -17.53 17.62 9.92
C THR A 86 -16.12 17.24 10.35
N GLY A 87 -15.15 17.38 9.45
CA GLY A 87 -13.78 16.97 9.70
C GLY A 87 -12.76 17.75 8.89
N THR A 88 -11.50 17.54 9.19
CA THR A 88 -10.37 18.22 8.52
C THR A 88 -9.71 17.26 7.54
N LEU A 89 -9.52 17.70 6.30
CA LEU A 89 -8.76 16.95 5.30
C LEU A 89 -7.28 17.32 5.38
N ARG A 90 -6.46 16.29 5.47
CA ARG A 90 -5.00 16.37 5.41
C ARG A 90 -4.49 15.54 4.24
N THR A 91 -3.25 15.81 3.84
CA THR A 91 -2.48 14.99 2.92
C THR A 91 -1.10 14.71 3.49
N SER A 92 -0.57 13.53 3.18
CA SER A 92 0.83 13.18 3.33
C SER A 92 1.37 12.78 1.95
N ILE A 93 2.45 13.42 1.51
CA ILE A 93 3.07 13.19 0.20
C ILE A 93 4.40 12.48 0.41
N TYR A 94 4.54 11.31 -0.20
CA TYR A 94 5.71 10.45 -0.12
C TYR A 94 6.58 10.63 -1.37
N ASP A 95 7.90 10.51 -1.18
CA ASP A 95 8.90 10.56 -2.25
C ASP A 95 8.72 9.45 -3.28
N LEU A 96 8.16 8.32 -2.85
CA LEU A 96 7.84 7.12 -3.64
C LEU A 96 6.59 7.27 -4.52
N GLY A 97 6.19 8.48 -4.91
CA GLY A 97 5.04 8.63 -5.83
C GLY A 97 3.66 8.57 -5.20
N ALA A 98 3.59 8.28 -3.90
CA ALA A 98 2.33 8.05 -3.19
C ALA A 98 1.81 9.29 -2.45
N ILE A 99 0.49 9.41 -2.40
CA ILE A 99 -0.26 10.40 -1.62
C ILE A 99 -1.26 9.69 -0.73
N ALA A 100 -1.22 9.98 0.57
CA ALA A 100 -2.28 9.63 1.50
C ALA A 100 -3.17 10.84 1.74
N LEU A 101 -4.47 10.72 1.47
CA LEU A 101 -5.50 11.69 1.85
C LEU A 101 -6.23 11.19 3.09
N THR A 102 -6.23 12.01 4.14
CA THR A 102 -6.70 11.62 5.47
C THR A 102 -7.75 12.60 5.95
N LEU A 103 -8.95 12.10 6.23
CA LEU A 103 -10.07 12.88 6.73
C LEU A 103 -10.31 12.57 8.21
N GLU A 104 -9.93 13.52 9.08
CA GLU A 104 -10.07 13.42 10.53
C GLU A 104 -11.44 13.94 10.97
N LEU A 105 -12.29 13.04 11.47
CA LEU A 105 -13.67 13.31 11.86
C LEU A 105 -13.80 13.17 13.38
N PRO A 106 -13.71 14.27 14.15
CA PRO A 106 -13.95 14.21 15.58
C PRO A 106 -15.39 13.73 15.84
N LEU A 107 -15.53 12.79 16.77
CA LEU A 107 -16.82 12.27 17.19
C LEU A 107 -17.49 13.26 18.14
N SER A 108 -18.82 13.26 18.14
CA SER A 108 -19.58 14.04 19.12
C SER A 108 -19.43 13.45 20.53
N ASP A 109 -19.55 14.28 21.55
CA ASP A 109 -19.59 13.82 22.94
C ASP A 109 -20.67 12.74 23.13
N HIS A 110 -20.35 11.73 23.93
CA HIS A 110 -21.23 10.61 24.26
C HIS A 110 -21.68 9.77 23.04
N THR A 111 -20.82 9.58 22.03
CA THR A 111 -21.14 8.76 20.86
C THR A 111 -21.30 7.27 21.22
N PRO A 112 -22.43 6.62 20.88
CA PRO A 112 -22.61 5.18 21.07
C PRO A 112 -21.82 4.35 20.06
N TRP A 113 -21.37 3.15 20.46
CA TRP A 113 -20.69 2.18 19.58
C TRP A 113 -21.53 1.76 18.36
N ASP A 114 -22.85 1.67 18.51
CA ASP A 114 -23.76 1.36 17.40
C ASP A 114 -23.70 2.42 16.29
N THR A 115 -23.52 3.70 16.64
CA THR A 115 -23.36 4.79 15.66
C THR A 115 -22.10 4.58 14.84
N ILE A 116 -20.99 4.25 15.50
CA ILE A 116 -19.72 3.99 14.82
C ILE A 116 -19.78 2.74 13.95
N THR A 117 -20.40 1.67 14.45
CA THR A 117 -20.64 0.44 13.69
C THR A 117 -21.44 0.73 12.41
N HIS A 118 -22.44 1.59 12.51
CA HIS A 118 -23.23 2.01 11.34
C HIS A 118 -22.38 2.80 10.34
N ILE A 119 -21.57 3.75 10.81
CA ILE A 119 -20.69 4.56 9.97
C ILE A 119 -19.67 3.66 9.24
N ILE A 120 -18.96 2.78 9.97
CA ILE A 120 -17.96 1.87 9.39
C ILE A 120 -18.62 0.89 8.41
N GLY A 121 -19.79 0.34 8.75
CA GLY A 121 -20.55 -0.52 7.84
C GLY A 121 -20.94 0.18 6.54
N SER A 122 -21.31 1.47 6.58
CA SER A 122 -21.63 2.25 5.39
C SER A 122 -20.41 2.55 4.50
N LEU A 123 -19.18 2.49 5.02
CA LEU A 123 -17.97 2.68 4.21
C LEU A 123 -17.72 1.52 3.25
N GLN A 124 -18.16 0.31 3.60
CA GLN A 124 -18.02 -0.88 2.75
C GLN A 124 -18.78 -0.76 1.42
N GLU A 125 -19.77 0.13 1.36
CA GLU A 125 -20.57 0.41 0.16
C GLU A 125 -19.92 1.49 -0.74
N SER A 126 -18.73 2.00 -0.40
CA SER A 126 -18.01 3.04 -1.15
C SER A 126 -18.89 4.26 -1.48
N PRO A 127 -19.27 5.06 -0.47
CA PRO A 127 -20.24 6.15 -0.65
C PRO A 127 -19.75 7.21 -1.64
N GLN A 128 -20.57 7.48 -2.67
CA GLN A 128 -20.20 8.36 -3.79
C GLN A 128 -19.82 9.78 -3.37
N GLU A 129 -20.47 10.35 -2.35
CA GLU A 129 -20.14 11.69 -1.84
C GLU A 129 -18.71 11.74 -1.30
N LEU A 130 -18.31 10.71 -0.54
CA LEU A 130 -16.97 10.59 0.01
C LEU A 130 -15.92 10.33 -1.08
N GLN A 131 -16.23 9.45 -2.04
CA GLN A 131 -15.37 9.19 -3.19
C GLN A 131 -15.07 10.48 -3.97
N LYS A 132 -16.12 11.22 -4.35
CA LYS A 132 -15.99 12.48 -5.10
C LYS A 132 -15.18 13.52 -4.34
N LEU A 133 -15.33 13.56 -3.02
CA LEU A 133 -14.59 14.47 -2.14
C LEU A 133 -13.08 14.18 -2.17
N PHE A 134 -12.67 12.92 -2.05
CA PHE A 134 -11.25 12.54 -2.15
C PHE A 134 -10.70 12.72 -3.57
N GLU A 135 -11.46 12.35 -4.60
CA GLU A 135 -11.06 12.55 -6.00
C GLU A 135 -10.83 14.03 -6.34
N THR A 136 -11.73 14.91 -5.88
CA THR A 136 -11.58 16.37 -6.10
C THR A 136 -10.32 16.91 -5.42
N ALA A 137 -10.05 16.49 -4.18
CA ALA A 137 -8.86 16.90 -3.46
C ALA A 137 -7.57 16.38 -4.13
N LEU A 138 -7.59 15.14 -4.62
CA LEU A 138 -6.47 14.56 -5.35
C LEU A 138 -6.20 15.33 -6.66
N GLU A 139 -7.23 15.63 -7.45
CA GLU A 139 -7.07 16.41 -8.69
C GLU A 139 -6.51 17.82 -8.45
N GLU A 140 -6.88 18.46 -7.33
CA GLU A 140 -6.29 19.73 -6.92
C GLU A 140 -4.80 19.57 -6.58
N LEU A 141 -4.44 18.51 -5.86
CA LEU A 141 -3.05 18.16 -5.54
C LEU A 141 -2.20 17.84 -6.76
N GLU A 142 -2.68 16.97 -7.66
CA GLU A 142 -1.97 16.61 -8.90
C GLU A 142 -1.60 17.87 -9.70
N LYS A 143 -2.56 18.80 -9.85
CA LYS A 143 -2.32 20.08 -10.54
C LYS A 143 -1.24 20.91 -9.86
N LEU A 144 -1.26 21.00 -8.53
CA LEU A 144 -0.26 21.75 -7.75
C LEU A 144 1.12 21.09 -7.82
N LEU A 145 1.18 19.76 -7.83
CA LEU A 145 2.40 18.99 -7.76
C LEU A 145 3.03 18.70 -9.14
N THR A 146 2.33 18.94 -10.25
CA THR A 146 2.86 18.78 -11.63
C THR A 146 4.35 19.14 -11.80
N PRO A 147 4.88 20.27 -11.27
CA PRO A 147 6.28 20.65 -11.47
C PRO A 147 7.31 19.75 -10.78
N VAL A 148 6.90 18.91 -9.83
CA VAL A 148 7.76 18.10 -8.96
C VAL A 148 7.55 16.60 -9.11
N LEU A 149 6.64 16.18 -10.01
CA LEU A 149 6.40 14.78 -10.33
C LEU A 149 7.40 14.28 -11.37
N LYS A 150 8.03 13.14 -11.10
CA LYS A 150 8.88 12.42 -12.06
C LYS A 150 8.09 11.24 -12.61
N LYS A 151 7.92 11.20 -13.94
CA LYS A 151 7.05 10.23 -14.64
C LYS A 151 5.63 10.18 -14.03
N ALA A 152 4.95 11.32 -14.08
CA ALA A 152 3.58 11.45 -13.59
C ALA A 152 2.64 10.44 -14.29
N HIS A 153 1.90 9.68 -13.49
CA HIS A 153 0.91 8.71 -13.94
C HIS A 153 -0.09 8.47 -12.80
N ARG A 154 -1.35 8.15 -13.10
CA ARG A 154 -2.31 7.81 -12.03
C ARG A 154 -2.44 6.30 -11.92
N GLY A 155 -2.06 5.75 -10.77
CA GLY A 155 -2.21 4.34 -10.47
C GLY A 155 -3.67 3.88 -10.59
N SER A 156 -3.87 2.64 -11.02
CA SER A 156 -5.22 2.06 -11.13
C SER A 156 -5.74 1.50 -9.79
N ILE A 157 -4.81 1.23 -8.87
CA ILE A 157 -5.10 0.76 -7.53
C ILE A 157 -5.29 1.96 -6.60
N VAL A 158 -6.30 1.87 -5.74
CA VAL A 158 -6.56 2.82 -4.66
C VAL A 158 -6.77 1.99 -3.41
N GLU A 159 -5.97 2.25 -2.38
CA GLU A 159 -6.17 1.61 -1.08
C GLU A 159 -6.99 2.50 -0.16
N ASP A 160 -7.72 1.87 0.75
CA ASP A 160 -8.45 2.55 1.79
C ASP A 160 -8.31 1.92 3.17
N TYR A 161 -8.38 2.76 4.19
CA TYR A 161 -8.28 2.32 5.58
C TYR A 161 -9.02 3.27 6.51
N SER A 162 -9.62 2.73 7.56
CA SER A 162 -10.33 3.49 8.59
C SER A 162 -9.65 3.32 9.95
N ILE A 163 -9.53 4.38 10.73
CA ILE A 163 -8.93 4.32 12.07
C ILE A 163 -9.91 4.95 13.05
N LEU A 164 -10.45 4.17 13.97
CA LEU A 164 -11.23 4.65 15.09
C LEU A 164 -10.28 4.86 16.28
N VAL A 165 -10.04 6.12 16.63
CA VAL A 165 -9.29 6.48 17.82
C VAL A 165 -10.27 6.81 18.94
N ILE A 166 -10.02 6.29 20.14
CA ILE A 166 -10.77 6.55 21.36
C ILE A 166 -9.78 6.94 22.45
N GLN A 167 -9.77 8.22 22.83
CA GLN A 167 -8.95 8.71 23.93
C GLN A 167 -9.67 8.55 25.27
N ARG A 168 -11.01 8.64 25.27
CA ARG A 168 -11.78 8.59 26.52
C ARG A 168 -13.15 7.95 26.36
N LEU A 169 -13.47 7.06 27.31
CA LEU A 169 -14.76 6.41 27.47
C LEU A 169 -15.52 6.97 28.68
N ALA A 170 -16.85 6.86 28.66
CA ALA A 170 -17.73 7.45 29.68
C ALA A 170 -17.67 6.77 31.05
N ALA A 171 -17.24 5.51 31.10
CA ALA A 171 -17.05 4.76 32.34
C ALA A 171 -15.68 4.07 32.31
N GLU A 172 -15.07 3.94 33.48
CA GLU A 172 -13.88 3.10 33.64
C GLU A 172 -14.27 1.64 33.45
N ILE A 173 -13.80 1.06 32.35
CA ILE A 173 -13.93 -0.36 32.04
C ILE A 173 -12.53 -0.93 31.84
N ALA A 174 -12.33 -2.19 32.23
CA ALA A 174 -11.09 -2.89 31.95
C ALA A 174 -10.94 -3.04 30.43
N ILE A 175 -9.97 -2.32 29.84
CA ILE A 175 -9.70 -2.33 28.40
C ILE A 175 -9.47 -3.75 27.83
N PRO A 176 -8.83 -4.70 28.55
CA PRO A 176 -8.73 -6.09 28.09
C PRO A 176 -10.09 -6.79 27.89
N GLU A 177 -11.14 -6.38 28.60
CA GLU A 177 -12.49 -6.93 28.42
C GLU A 177 -13.20 -6.35 27.20
N LEU A 178 -12.91 -5.09 26.84
CA LEU A 178 -13.37 -4.51 25.56
C LEU A 178 -12.77 -5.28 24.37
N GLY A 179 -11.48 -5.64 24.45
CA GLY A 179 -10.81 -6.43 23.43
C GLY A 179 -11.41 -7.82 23.22
N LYS A 180 -12.17 -8.34 24.19
CA LYS A 180 -12.87 -9.63 24.10
C LYS A 180 -14.36 -9.51 23.74
N ASN A 181 -14.87 -8.29 23.58
CA ASN A 181 -16.30 -8.05 23.41
C ASN A 181 -16.71 -8.17 21.93
N PRO A 182 -17.63 -9.09 21.56
CA PRO A 182 -18.06 -9.25 20.18
C PRO A 182 -18.70 -8.02 19.53
N TYR A 183 -19.25 -7.09 20.32
CA TYR A 183 -19.78 -5.82 19.81
C TYR A 183 -18.65 -4.86 19.41
N VAL A 184 -17.54 -4.84 20.14
CA VAL A 184 -16.35 -4.05 19.77
C VAL A 184 -15.77 -4.59 18.47
N TRP A 185 -15.66 -5.91 18.32
CA TRP A 185 -15.24 -6.54 17.07
C TRP A 185 -16.17 -6.21 15.91
N ALA A 186 -17.48 -6.25 16.15
CA ALA A 186 -18.49 -5.90 15.16
C ALA A 186 -18.36 -4.45 14.72
N THR A 187 -18.05 -3.52 15.63
CA THR A 187 -17.74 -2.13 15.28
C THR A 187 -16.53 -2.04 14.35
N VAL A 188 -15.40 -2.68 14.70
CA VAL A 188 -14.18 -2.65 13.87
C VAL A 188 -14.43 -3.25 12.48
N LEU A 189 -15.19 -4.34 12.41
CA LEU A 189 -15.49 -5.03 11.17
C LEU A 189 -16.68 -4.43 10.39
N GLY A 190 -17.36 -3.41 10.93
CA GLY A 190 -18.53 -2.79 10.29
C GLY A 190 -19.78 -3.68 10.25
N GLU A 191 -19.86 -4.69 11.12
CA GLU A 191 -20.88 -5.73 11.08
C GLU A 191 -22.06 -5.40 12.01
N LYS A 192 -23.28 -5.42 11.47
CA LYS A 192 -24.51 -5.16 12.25
C LYS A 192 -24.98 -6.38 13.03
N ARG A 193 -24.53 -7.56 12.62
CA ARG A 193 -24.88 -8.84 13.23
C ARG A 193 -23.86 -9.19 14.28
N LEU A 194 -24.32 -9.88 15.32
CA LEU A 194 -23.42 -10.40 16.32
C LEU A 194 -22.48 -11.43 15.71
N LEU A 195 -21.19 -11.26 15.99
CA LEU A 195 -20.13 -12.12 15.50
C LEU A 195 -19.97 -13.37 16.36
N SER A 196 -19.57 -14.47 15.71
CA SER A 196 -19.16 -15.68 16.43
C SER A 196 -17.83 -15.46 17.13
N GLN A 197 -17.51 -16.32 18.11
CA GLN A 197 -16.21 -16.27 18.78
C GLN A 197 -15.03 -16.40 17.80
N SER A 198 -15.19 -17.19 16.74
CA SER A 198 -14.17 -17.39 15.71
C SER A 198 -13.87 -16.13 14.88
N ALA A 199 -14.77 -15.14 14.86
CA ALA A 199 -14.55 -13.88 14.16
C ALA A 199 -13.44 -13.05 14.80
N SER A 200 -13.12 -13.28 16.08
CA SER A 200 -11.95 -12.66 16.73
C SER A 200 -10.64 -12.98 16.02
N ASN A 201 -10.54 -14.12 15.30
CA ASN A 201 -9.36 -14.49 14.52
C ASN A 201 -9.13 -13.58 13.30
N LEU A 202 -10.10 -12.74 12.92
CA LEU A 202 -9.95 -11.74 11.87
C LEU A 202 -9.31 -10.44 12.38
N LEU A 203 -9.09 -10.34 13.69
CA LEU A 203 -8.53 -9.18 14.36
C LEU A 203 -7.21 -9.56 15.02
N THR A 204 -6.20 -8.72 14.81
CA THR A 204 -4.95 -8.81 15.58
C THR A 204 -5.04 -7.84 16.75
N GLN A 205 -5.09 -8.38 17.97
CA GLN A 205 -5.14 -7.59 19.19
C GLN A 205 -3.74 -7.32 19.74
N MET A 206 -3.47 -6.07 20.10
CA MET A 206 -2.24 -5.64 20.76
C MET A 206 -2.54 -4.67 21.90
N SER A 207 -1.67 -4.66 22.90
CA SER A 207 -1.73 -3.76 24.06
C SER A 207 -0.35 -3.74 24.71
N TYR A 208 0.08 -2.57 25.15
CA TYR A 208 1.31 -2.35 25.91
C TYR A 208 1.02 -2.05 27.39
N TYR A 209 -0.02 -1.28 27.67
CA TYR A 209 -0.48 -0.89 28.99
C TYR A 209 -1.83 -1.51 29.37
N LEU A 210 -2.22 -1.46 30.64
CA LEU A 210 -3.53 -2.00 31.07
C LEU A 210 -4.73 -1.20 30.54
N ASN A 211 -4.48 0.01 30.04
CA ASN A 211 -5.46 0.98 29.58
C ASN A 211 -5.34 1.30 28.08
N ASP A 212 -4.55 0.55 27.31
CA ASP A 212 -4.46 0.68 25.86
C ASP A 212 -5.00 -0.56 25.13
N LEU A 213 -5.42 -0.38 23.89
CA LEU A 213 -5.84 -1.47 23.01
C LEU A 213 -5.72 -1.05 21.55
N ALA A 214 -5.04 -1.87 20.77
CA ALA A 214 -5.14 -1.85 19.32
C ALA A 214 -5.84 -3.12 18.83
N LEU A 215 -6.87 -2.96 18.01
CA LEU A 215 -7.45 -4.05 17.20
C LEU A 215 -7.20 -3.71 15.74
N LEU A 216 -6.43 -4.54 15.06
CA LEU A 216 -6.06 -4.36 13.66
C LEU A 216 -6.85 -5.34 12.78
N SER A 217 -7.49 -4.84 11.73
CA SER A 217 -8.15 -5.62 10.68
C SER A 217 -7.62 -5.20 9.30
N TRP A 218 -8.06 -5.87 8.23
CA TRP A 218 -7.67 -5.55 6.86
C TRP A 218 -7.97 -4.10 6.46
N ASN A 219 -9.09 -3.53 6.92
CA ASN A 219 -9.59 -2.23 6.47
C ASN A 219 -9.83 -1.23 7.61
N THR A 220 -9.74 -1.68 8.87
CA THR A 220 -10.05 -0.85 10.04
C THR A 220 -9.10 -1.14 11.18
N ALA A 221 -8.61 -0.09 11.84
CA ALA A 221 -8.01 -0.19 13.17
C ALA A 221 -8.91 0.47 14.23
N LEU A 222 -9.01 -0.13 15.41
CA LEU A 222 -9.44 0.54 16.63
C LEU A 222 -8.21 0.79 17.50
N LEU A 223 -8.02 2.02 17.94
CA LEU A 223 -6.99 2.45 18.87
C LEU A 223 -7.66 3.07 20.10
N ILE A 224 -7.61 2.39 21.23
CA ILE A 224 -7.94 2.97 22.54
C ILE A 224 -6.61 3.35 23.17
N GLU A 225 -6.32 4.65 23.22
CA GLU A 225 -5.05 5.16 23.73
C GLU A 225 -5.25 6.59 24.23
N PRO A 226 -5.06 6.87 25.53
CA PRO A 226 -5.19 8.22 26.07
C PRO A 226 -4.03 9.16 25.70
N ASP A 227 -2.83 8.65 25.38
CA ASP A 227 -1.68 9.48 24.99
C ASP A 227 -1.75 9.91 23.51
N PRO A 228 -1.91 11.22 23.22
CA PRO A 228 -1.96 11.71 21.86
C PRO A 228 -0.68 11.45 21.04
N LEU A 229 0.48 11.35 21.70
CA LEU A 229 1.74 11.05 21.00
C LEU A 229 1.78 9.59 20.52
N ALA A 230 1.35 8.65 21.38
CA ALA A 230 1.22 7.24 21.01
C ALA A 230 0.16 7.04 19.90
N VAL A 231 -0.96 7.75 19.96
CA VAL A 231 -1.96 7.79 18.87
C VAL A 231 -1.33 8.26 17.55
N ALA A 232 -0.63 9.41 17.56
CA ALA A 232 0.00 9.95 16.37
C ALA A 232 1.03 8.97 15.77
N THR A 233 1.77 8.27 16.63
CA THR A 233 2.72 7.23 16.26
C THR A 233 2.02 6.06 15.55
N ALA A 234 0.97 5.52 16.16
CA ALA A 234 0.20 4.41 15.62
C ALA A 234 -0.46 4.77 14.27
N VAL A 235 -1.06 5.96 14.17
CA VAL A 235 -1.67 6.45 12.93
C VAL A 235 -0.63 6.60 11.82
N ALA A 236 0.56 7.12 12.11
CA ALA A 236 1.64 7.24 11.13
C ALA A 236 2.13 5.86 10.64
N LEU A 237 2.27 4.88 11.54
CA LEU A 237 2.61 3.50 11.15
C LEU A 237 1.52 2.87 10.28
N ILE A 238 0.24 3.13 10.60
CA ILE A 238 -0.89 2.65 9.82
C ILE A 238 -0.89 3.25 8.42
N GLU A 239 -0.69 4.55 8.33
CA GLU A 239 -0.60 5.27 7.06
C GLU A 239 0.54 4.70 6.20
N PHE A 240 1.73 4.58 6.79
CA PHE A 240 2.91 4.09 6.07
C PHE A 240 2.75 2.63 5.59
N ALA A 241 2.22 1.73 6.42
CA ALA A 241 1.97 0.34 6.00
C ALA A 241 0.98 0.23 4.84
N ASN A 242 -0.03 1.12 4.78
CA ASN A 242 -0.96 1.17 3.66
C ASN A 242 -0.32 1.76 2.39
N VAL A 243 0.61 2.71 2.53
CA VAL A 243 1.44 3.17 1.41
C VAL A 243 2.27 2.02 0.85
N GLU A 244 2.91 1.21 1.70
CA GLU A 244 3.62 0.02 1.22
C GLU A 244 2.71 -0.97 0.51
N LEU A 245 1.52 -1.24 1.08
CA LEU A 245 0.53 -2.12 0.46
C LEU A 245 0.13 -1.61 -0.93
N LEU A 246 -0.15 -0.31 -1.06
CA LEU A 246 -0.48 0.34 -2.33
C LEU A 246 0.63 0.10 -3.35
N LEU A 247 1.88 0.43 -3.00
CA LEU A 247 3.02 0.28 -3.91
C LEU A 247 3.19 -1.17 -4.36
N MET A 248 3.15 -2.14 -3.43
CA MET A 248 3.31 -3.55 -3.77
C MET A 248 2.19 -4.05 -4.70
N ARG A 249 0.96 -3.59 -4.51
CA ARG A 249 -0.19 -3.95 -5.37
C ARG A 249 -0.16 -3.25 -6.72
N SER A 250 0.31 -2.00 -6.76
CA SER A 250 0.56 -1.28 -8.01
C SER A 250 1.59 -2.01 -8.86
N TYR A 251 2.77 -2.36 -8.31
CA TYR A 251 3.79 -3.12 -9.04
C TYR A 251 3.28 -4.47 -9.52
N ASP A 252 2.49 -5.17 -8.70
CA ASP A 252 1.90 -6.44 -9.12
C ASP A 252 0.98 -6.28 -10.34
N ALA A 253 0.15 -5.22 -10.34
CA ALA A 253 -0.75 -4.90 -11.45
C ALA A 253 0.00 -4.43 -12.71
N GLU A 254 1.07 -3.65 -12.56
CA GLU A 254 1.93 -3.24 -13.67
C GLU A 254 2.60 -4.45 -14.32
N LEU A 255 3.16 -5.36 -13.53
CA LEU A 255 3.74 -6.59 -14.04
C LEU A 255 2.70 -7.48 -14.72
N ASP A 256 1.49 -7.59 -14.19
CA ASP A 256 0.42 -8.36 -14.84
C ASP A 256 0.01 -7.77 -16.20
N ALA A 257 0.17 -6.46 -16.39
CA ALA A 257 -0.05 -5.80 -17.68
C ALA A 257 1.14 -5.96 -18.65
N GLU A 258 2.37 -5.87 -18.16
CA GLU A 258 3.58 -5.90 -18.99
C GLU A 258 4.05 -7.31 -19.38
N LEU A 259 3.98 -8.27 -18.45
CA LEU A 259 4.49 -9.63 -18.66
C LEU A 259 3.91 -10.31 -19.91
N PRO A 260 2.58 -10.28 -20.17
CA PRO A 260 2.03 -10.89 -21.38
C PRO A 260 2.58 -10.27 -22.67
N LEU A 261 2.91 -8.97 -22.66
CA LEU A 261 3.48 -8.27 -23.81
C LEU A 261 4.92 -8.72 -24.06
N LEU A 262 5.71 -8.90 -22.99
CA LEU A 262 7.07 -9.45 -23.07
C LEU A 262 7.05 -10.90 -23.58
N TYR A 263 6.15 -11.74 -23.06
CA TYR A 263 5.98 -13.12 -23.54
C TYR A 263 5.59 -13.21 -25.02
N ARG A 264 4.78 -12.27 -25.55
CA ARG A 264 4.45 -12.23 -26.98
C ARG A 264 5.63 -11.90 -27.88
N GLN A 265 6.69 -11.30 -27.35
CA GLN A 265 7.91 -11.04 -28.11
C GLN A 265 8.80 -12.30 -28.22
N LEU A 266 8.48 -13.36 -27.47
CA LEU A 266 9.09 -14.67 -27.65
C LEU A 266 8.61 -15.27 -28.98
N PRO A 267 9.51 -15.71 -29.86
CA PRO A 267 9.11 -16.38 -31.09
C PRO A 267 8.40 -17.69 -30.78
N GLN A 268 7.12 -17.80 -31.16
CA GLN A 268 6.29 -18.98 -30.90
C GLN A 268 6.48 -20.12 -31.91
N GLU A 269 7.14 -19.87 -33.05
CA GLU A 269 7.44 -20.89 -34.06
C GLU A 269 8.84 -20.68 -34.63
N ARG A 270 9.62 -21.77 -34.71
CA ARG A 270 10.89 -21.82 -35.43
C ARG A 270 10.61 -22.28 -36.87
N PRO A 271 10.81 -21.45 -37.91
CA PRO A 271 11.00 -21.97 -39.25
C PRO A 271 12.29 -22.79 -39.25
N GLN A 272 12.29 -23.97 -39.87
CA GLN A 272 13.47 -24.85 -40.00
C GLN A 272 14.70 -24.17 -40.67
N PHE A 273 14.54 -22.97 -41.22
CA PHE A 273 15.56 -22.21 -41.95
C PHE A 273 15.50 -20.69 -41.67
N ALA A 274 15.42 -20.26 -40.40
CA ALA A 274 15.50 -18.84 -40.07
C ALA A 274 16.93 -18.41 -39.68
N ILE A 275 17.39 -17.31 -40.28
CA ILE A 275 18.62 -16.58 -39.91
C ILE A 275 18.55 -16.22 -38.42
N PRO A 276 19.65 -16.36 -37.65
CA PRO A 276 19.62 -16.06 -36.22
C PRO A 276 19.33 -14.58 -36.01
N VAL A 277 18.14 -14.25 -35.47
CA VAL A 277 17.78 -12.87 -35.10
C VAL A 277 18.35 -12.59 -33.70
N VAL A 278 19.66 -12.35 -33.68
CA VAL A 278 20.55 -12.24 -32.51
C VAL A 278 20.24 -11.05 -31.58
N GLY A 279 19.67 -9.95 -32.11
CA GLY A 279 19.53 -8.70 -31.37
C GLY A 279 18.27 -8.56 -30.49
N ARG A 280 17.23 -9.36 -30.72
CA ARG A 280 15.93 -9.17 -30.05
C ARG A 280 15.92 -9.72 -28.61
N TYR A 281 16.64 -10.80 -28.37
CA TYR A 281 16.73 -11.45 -27.06
C TYR A 281 17.56 -10.66 -26.04
N SER A 282 18.65 -10.02 -26.49
CA SER A 282 19.46 -9.17 -25.59
C SER A 282 18.69 -7.92 -25.16
N GLN A 283 17.90 -7.33 -26.05
CA GLN A 283 17.04 -6.18 -25.73
C GLN A 283 15.98 -6.55 -24.68
N LEU A 284 15.35 -7.72 -24.82
CA LEU A 284 14.38 -8.24 -23.85
C LEU A 284 15.03 -8.53 -22.49
N LEU A 285 16.21 -9.14 -22.45
CA LEU A 285 16.94 -9.39 -21.21
C LEU A 285 17.26 -8.08 -20.48
N HIS A 286 17.66 -7.04 -21.21
CA HIS A 286 17.88 -5.71 -20.63
C HIS A 286 16.61 -5.08 -20.06
N GLN A 287 15.45 -5.28 -20.71
CA GLN A 287 14.16 -4.84 -20.17
C GLN A 287 13.82 -5.55 -18.85
N VAL A 288 14.01 -6.88 -18.80
CA VAL A 288 13.80 -7.66 -17.56
C VAL A 288 14.75 -7.21 -16.46
N GLN A 289 16.04 -7.01 -16.77
CA GLN A 289 17.02 -6.53 -15.81
C GLN A 289 16.64 -5.15 -15.26
N ARG A 290 16.14 -4.27 -16.11
CA ARG A 290 15.67 -2.95 -15.73
C ARG A 290 14.48 -3.04 -14.77
N LEU A 291 13.45 -3.84 -15.09
CA LEU A 291 12.29 -4.03 -14.22
C LEU A 291 12.68 -4.58 -12.85
N VAL A 292 13.59 -5.56 -12.80
CA VAL A 292 14.06 -6.06 -11.50
C VAL A 292 14.83 -4.98 -10.73
N ALA A 293 15.67 -4.19 -11.40
CA ALA A 293 16.38 -3.11 -10.75
C ALA A 293 15.42 -2.03 -10.20
N GLU A 294 14.41 -1.63 -10.97
CA GLU A 294 13.39 -0.66 -10.55
C GLU A 294 12.60 -1.18 -9.33
N PHE A 295 12.13 -2.43 -9.35
CA PHE A 295 11.44 -3.03 -8.20
C PHE A 295 12.35 -3.18 -6.97
N THR A 296 13.61 -3.57 -7.17
CA THR A 296 14.59 -3.73 -6.08
C THR A 296 14.88 -2.37 -5.44
N GLU A 297 15.09 -1.32 -6.25
CA GLU A 297 15.29 0.05 -5.76
C GLU A 297 14.10 0.50 -4.90
N VAL A 298 12.88 0.25 -5.35
CA VAL A 298 11.68 0.66 -4.61
C VAL A 298 11.53 -0.12 -3.31
N THR A 299 11.74 -1.44 -3.34
CA THR A 299 11.71 -2.28 -2.13
C THR A 299 12.78 -1.85 -1.14
N GLU A 300 14.00 -1.56 -1.61
CA GLU A 300 15.08 -1.04 -0.76
C GLU A 300 14.73 0.33 -0.19
N ARG A 301 14.11 1.22 -0.97
CA ARG A 301 13.69 2.53 -0.47
C ARG A 301 12.58 2.39 0.58
N VAL A 302 11.61 1.51 0.36
CA VAL A 302 10.54 1.20 1.31
C VAL A 302 11.13 0.65 2.62
N ASP A 303 11.99 -0.38 2.53
CA ASP A 303 12.63 -0.99 3.70
C ASP A 303 13.53 -0.01 4.47
N ASN A 304 14.15 0.94 3.77
CA ASN A 304 14.96 1.99 4.38
C ASN A 304 14.16 3.22 4.84
N ALA A 305 12.93 3.40 4.35
CA ALA A 305 12.12 4.59 4.61
C ALA A 305 11.65 4.64 6.05
N LEU A 306 11.43 3.49 6.70
CA LEU A 306 11.04 3.43 8.10
C LEU A 306 12.11 2.75 8.95
N LYS A 307 12.77 3.55 9.81
CA LYS A 307 13.55 3.02 10.93
C LYS A 307 12.74 3.21 12.20
N VAL A 308 12.07 2.14 12.62
CA VAL A 308 11.44 2.08 13.94
C VAL A 308 12.56 2.08 14.98
N THR A 309 12.82 3.26 15.53
CA THR A 309 13.97 3.53 16.37
C THR A 309 13.57 3.26 17.82
N ASP A 310 14.22 2.24 18.38
CA ASP A 310 14.37 2.00 19.82
C ASP A 310 13.18 1.47 20.64
N ASP A 311 11.97 1.28 20.07
CA ASP A 311 10.86 0.64 20.80
C ASP A 311 10.46 -0.74 20.22
N VAL A 312 10.51 -1.77 21.07
CA VAL A 312 10.09 -3.14 20.76
C VAL A 312 8.59 -3.21 20.45
N TYR A 313 7.78 -2.38 21.10
CA TYR A 313 6.33 -2.36 20.89
C TYR A 313 5.99 -1.86 19.48
N TRP A 314 6.53 -0.70 19.06
CA TRP A 314 6.24 -0.15 17.73
C TRP A 314 6.72 -1.05 16.60
N ASN A 315 7.85 -1.74 16.80
CA ASN A 315 8.33 -2.75 15.85
C ASN A 315 7.31 -3.89 15.71
N ARG A 316 6.83 -4.44 16.83
CA ARG A 316 5.81 -5.51 16.81
C ARG A 316 4.48 -5.02 16.25
N PHE A 317 4.08 -3.80 16.56
CA PHE A 317 2.84 -3.19 16.06
C PHE A 317 2.89 -3.10 14.53
N TYR A 318 3.98 -2.56 14.01
CA TYR A 318 4.18 -2.41 12.59
C TYR A 318 4.27 -3.77 11.88
N SER A 319 5.04 -4.74 12.41
CA SER A 319 5.09 -6.10 11.85
C SER A 319 3.72 -6.80 11.87
N ALA A 320 2.93 -6.62 12.94
CA ALA A 320 1.57 -7.16 13.01
C ALA A 320 0.68 -6.53 11.93
N LEU A 321 0.81 -5.22 11.70
CA LEU A 321 0.04 -4.54 10.67
C LEU A 321 0.42 -5.00 9.26
N LEU A 322 1.72 -5.12 8.94
CA LEU A 322 2.17 -5.65 7.63
C LEU A 322 1.64 -7.06 7.37
N ASN A 323 1.55 -7.90 8.43
CA ASN A 323 0.97 -9.23 8.34
C ASN A 323 -0.55 -9.18 8.08
N VAL A 324 -1.28 -8.35 8.83
CA VAL A 324 -2.73 -8.13 8.65
C VAL A 324 -3.03 -7.65 7.23
N LEU A 325 -2.27 -6.68 6.73
CA LEU A 325 -2.35 -6.13 5.36
C LEU A 325 -1.72 -7.05 4.30
N ARG A 326 -1.14 -8.17 4.72
CA ARG A 326 -0.49 -9.18 3.85
C ARG A 326 0.50 -8.58 2.86
N VAL A 327 1.22 -7.52 3.25
CA VAL A 327 2.18 -6.82 2.38
C VAL A 327 3.24 -7.78 1.84
N ASP A 328 3.74 -8.68 2.70
CA ASP A 328 4.74 -9.69 2.34
C ASP A 328 4.25 -10.65 1.24
N VAL A 329 2.95 -10.92 1.18
CA VAL A 329 2.36 -11.81 0.16
C VAL A 329 2.41 -11.15 -1.22
N TRP A 330 2.10 -9.86 -1.28
CA TRP A 330 2.20 -9.07 -2.52
C TRP A 330 3.65 -8.93 -2.95
N ARG A 331 4.54 -8.56 -2.01
CA ARG A 331 5.98 -8.46 -2.24
C ARG A 331 6.57 -9.76 -2.80
N SER A 332 6.31 -10.90 -2.13
CA SER A 332 6.79 -12.22 -2.56
C SER A 332 6.21 -12.63 -3.92
N GLY A 333 4.95 -12.24 -4.21
CA GLY A 333 4.31 -12.49 -5.49
C GLY A 333 5.03 -11.81 -6.64
N VAL A 334 5.37 -10.53 -6.46
CA VAL A 334 6.13 -9.73 -7.43
C VAL A 334 7.53 -10.30 -7.64
N GLU A 335 8.26 -10.59 -6.55
CA GLU A 335 9.61 -11.19 -6.62
C GLU A 335 9.60 -12.53 -7.38
N HIS A 336 8.58 -13.36 -7.14
CA HIS A 336 8.43 -14.63 -7.82
C HIS A 336 8.17 -14.45 -9.32
N LYS A 337 7.26 -13.54 -9.71
CA LYS A 337 6.98 -13.20 -11.12
C LYS A 337 8.25 -12.75 -11.85
N LEU A 338 9.02 -11.86 -11.23
CA LEU A 338 10.29 -11.36 -11.76
C LEU A 338 11.37 -12.46 -11.88
N THR A 339 11.43 -13.36 -10.90
CA THR A 339 12.36 -14.51 -10.92
C THR A 339 12.04 -15.47 -12.05
N LEU A 340 10.77 -15.87 -12.20
CA LEU A 340 10.32 -16.74 -13.30
C LEU A 340 10.62 -16.13 -14.67
N LEU A 341 10.43 -14.81 -14.80
CA LEU A 341 10.74 -14.08 -16.02
C LEU A 341 12.24 -14.19 -16.34
N ARG A 342 13.10 -13.86 -15.37
CA ARG A 342 14.55 -13.96 -15.50
C ARG A 342 15.00 -15.37 -15.87
N GLU A 343 14.47 -16.40 -15.22
CA GLU A 343 14.79 -17.80 -15.51
C GLU A 343 14.41 -18.19 -16.93
N THR A 344 13.17 -17.90 -17.35
CA THR A 344 12.67 -18.18 -18.71
C THR A 344 13.56 -17.55 -19.78
N TYR A 345 13.96 -16.29 -19.59
CA TYR A 345 14.84 -15.60 -20.54
C TYR A 345 16.28 -16.11 -20.51
N SER A 346 16.82 -16.49 -19.35
CA SER A 346 18.15 -17.09 -19.26
C SER A 346 18.24 -18.41 -20.02
N MET A 347 17.20 -19.25 -19.94
CA MET A 347 17.13 -20.52 -20.69
C MET A 347 17.13 -20.26 -22.20
N LEU A 348 16.29 -19.33 -22.67
CA LEU A 348 16.23 -18.96 -24.08
C LEU A 348 17.54 -18.35 -24.59
N HIS A 349 18.24 -17.58 -23.76
CA HIS A 349 19.55 -17.02 -24.12
C HIS A 349 20.63 -18.09 -24.22
N ASN A 350 20.69 -19.01 -23.24
CA ASN A 350 21.64 -20.13 -23.27
C ASN A 350 21.43 -21.04 -24.49
N GLU A 351 20.19 -21.24 -24.90
CA GLU A 351 19.89 -22.01 -26.10
C GLU A 351 20.32 -21.27 -27.38
N ALA A 352 20.13 -19.95 -27.45
CA ALA A 352 20.64 -19.13 -28.54
C ALA A 352 22.19 -19.13 -28.61
N ASP A 353 22.88 -19.14 -27.46
CA ASP A 353 24.34 -19.26 -27.42
C ASP A 353 24.84 -20.64 -27.83
N THR A 354 24.09 -21.70 -27.49
CA THR A 354 24.36 -23.06 -27.96
C THR A 354 24.17 -23.17 -29.48
N GLU A 355 23.13 -22.53 -30.03
CA GLU A 355 22.92 -22.41 -31.48
C GLU A 355 24.05 -21.60 -32.15
N ARG A 356 24.56 -20.53 -31.52
CA ARG A 356 25.73 -19.78 -32.03
C ARG A 356 26.98 -20.66 -32.09
N ALA A 357 27.24 -21.43 -31.05
CA ALA A 357 28.37 -22.37 -31.02
C ALA A 357 28.24 -23.41 -32.14
N THR A 358 27.03 -23.94 -32.35
CA THR A 358 26.73 -24.91 -33.42
C THR A 358 26.87 -24.27 -34.81
N ALA A 359 26.41 -23.04 -35.01
CA ALA A 359 26.54 -22.33 -36.29
C ALA A 359 28.00 -21.97 -36.61
N LEU A 360 28.79 -21.57 -35.61
CA LEU A 360 30.23 -21.40 -35.74
C LEU A 360 30.92 -22.71 -36.11
N GLU A 361 30.51 -23.81 -35.50
CA GLU A 361 31.00 -25.15 -35.84
C GLU A 361 30.69 -25.50 -37.30
N TRP A 362 29.46 -25.27 -37.77
CA TRP A 362 29.09 -25.44 -39.17
C TRP A 362 29.89 -24.55 -40.12
N ILE A 363 30.11 -23.28 -39.79
CA ILE A 363 30.94 -22.36 -40.61
C ILE A 363 32.37 -22.88 -40.71
N ILE A 364 32.95 -23.35 -39.61
CA ILE A 364 34.29 -23.96 -39.60
C ILE A 364 34.32 -25.21 -40.48
N VAL A 365 33.33 -26.09 -40.35
CA VAL A 365 33.19 -27.30 -41.20
C VAL A 365 33.07 -26.92 -42.69
N LEU A 366 32.30 -25.90 -43.02
CA LEU A 366 32.09 -25.43 -44.40
C LEU A 366 33.37 -24.79 -44.98
N LEU A 367 34.11 -24.02 -44.17
CA LEU A 367 35.41 -23.45 -44.54
C LEU A 367 36.42 -24.56 -44.86
N ILE A 368 36.52 -25.58 -44.00
CA ILE A 368 37.40 -26.74 -44.22
C ILE A 368 37.00 -27.48 -45.49
N PHE A 369 35.71 -27.73 -45.70
CA PHE A 369 35.21 -28.39 -46.90
C PHE A 369 35.56 -27.61 -48.17
N PHE A 370 35.38 -26.28 -48.15
CA PHE A 370 35.71 -25.41 -49.29
C PHE A 370 37.20 -25.41 -49.61
N GLU A 371 38.06 -25.41 -48.59
CA GLU A 371 39.51 -25.49 -48.75
C GLU A 371 39.95 -26.82 -49.39
N ILE A 372 39.36 -27.95 -48.98
CA ILE A 372 39.63 -29.27 -49.56
C ILE A 372 39.24 -29.32 -51.05
N VAL A 373 38.06 -28.81 -51.41
CA VAL A 373 37.58 -28.78 -52.79
C VAL A 373 38.49 -27.92 -53.67
N MET A 374 38.87 -26.73 -53.19
CA MET A 374 39.79 -25.84 -53.88
C MET A 374 41.19 -26.45 -54.04
N ALA A 375 41.70 -27.15 -53.02
CA ALA A 375 42.98 -27.83 -53.09
C ALA A 375 42.97 -28.98 -54.11
N LEU A 376 41.87 -29.74 -54.21
CA LEU A 376 41.70 -30.81 -55.19
C LEU A 376 41.62 -30.28 -56.62
N TRP A 377 40.86 -29.20 -56.85
CA TRP A 377 40.78 -28.53 -58.15
C TRP A 377 42.09 -27.92 -58.61
N ARG A 378 42.99 -27.56 -57.69
CA ARG A 378 44.32 -27.02 -58.03
C ARG A 378 45.33 -28.12 -58.39
N ASN A 379 45.06 -29.37 -58.01
CA ASN A 379 45.96 -30.52 -58.22
C ASN A 379 45.53 -31.45 -59.37
N THR A 380 44.39 -31.18 -60.01
CA THR A 380 43.97 -31.74 -61.31
C THR A 380 44.23 -30.74 -62.41
#